data_AF-A0A5J4VF24-F1
#
_entry.id   AF-A0A5J4VF24-F1
#
_cell.length_a   1.000
_cell.length_b   1.000
_cell.length_c   1.000
_cell.angle_alpha   90.00
_cell.angle_beta   90.00
_cell.angle_gamma   90.00
#
_symmetry.space_group_name_H-M   'P 1'
#
loop_
_entity.id
_entity.type
_entity.pdbx_description
1 polymer ?
#
loop_
_entity_poly.entity_id
_entity_poly.type
_entity_poly.pdbx_seq_one_letter_code
_entity_poly.pdbx_strand_id
1 'polypeptide(L)'
;TASGGTLHFIAPELLIPLASRPDFSNDPNPKTRQTKAADIWALGILFFKFLALKHPFISDQEQPKNITDKMMIHRILNDEPSDLPARFPESMRNLIKRMLLKDPTQRITAQQILNIPEVAARLKKK
;
A
#
# COMPACT_ATOMS: atom_id res chain seq x y z
N THR A 1 -2.64 13.63 20.09
CA THR A 1 -2.81 14.09 18.70
C THR A 1 -2.35 12.98 17.77
N ALA A 2 -3.28 12.13 17.32
CA ALA A 2 -2.97 10.94 16.52
C ALA A 2 -3.58 11.06 15.12
N SER A 3 -2.86 11.74 14.23
CA SER A 3 -3.18 11.83 12.79
C SER A 3 -2.46 10.76 11.96
N GLY A 4 -1.69 9.87 12.59
CA GLY A 4 -0.74 8.99 11.90
C GLY A 4 -1.25 7.59 11.53
N GLY A 5 -2.53 7.25 11.74
CA GLY A 5 -3.00 5.86 11.58
C GLY A 5 -3.30 5.46 10.13
N THR A 6 -4.03 6.31 9.40
CA THR A 6 -4.67 5.90 8.15
C THR A 6 -3.78 6.13 6.92
N LEU A 7 -2.98 7.21 6.90
CA LEU A 7 -2.26 7.66 5.71
C LEU A 7 -1.29 6.61 5.15
N HIS A 8 -0.68 5.80 6.02
CA HIS A 8 0.27 4.76 5.62
C HIS A 8 -0.34 3.64 4.77
N PHE A 9 -1.67 3.48 4.77
CA PHE A 9 -2.36 2.46 3.98
C PHE A 9 -3.10 3.04 2.77
N ILE A 10 -3.09 4.37 2.58
CA ILE A 10 -3.83 5.01 1.50
C ILE A 10 -3.13 4.77 0.16
N ALA A 11 -3.94 4.45 -0.86
CA ALA A 11 -3.48 4.24 -2.21
C ALA A 11 -3.14 5.56 -2.94
N PRO A 12 -2.19 5.57 -3.88
CA PRO A 12 -1.73 6.77 -4.58
C PRO A 12 -2.88 7.60 -5.18
N GLU A 13 -3.84 6.93 -5.82
CA GLU A 13 -4.98 7.56 -6.48
C GLU A 13 -5.91 8.35 -5.53
N LEU A 14 -5.91 8.00 -4.24
CA LEU A 14 -6.68 8.70 -3.21
C LEU A 14 -5.89 9.85 -2.57
N LEU A 15 -4.57 9.88 -2.74
CA LEU A 15 -3.69 10.94 -2.23
C LEU A 15 -3.55 12.11 -3.21
N ILE A 16 -3.69 11.90 -4.52
CA ILE A 16 -3.58 12.97 -5.53
C ILE A 16 -4.54 14.15 -5.23
N PRO A 17 -5.84 13.93 -4.92
CA PRO A 17 -6.73 15.03 -4.57
C PRO A 17 -6.33 15.75 -3.27
N LEU A 18 -5.65 15.05 -2.35
CA LEU A 18 -5.19 15.61 -1.08
C LEU A 18 -3.90 16.42 -1.25
N ALA A 19 -2.99 15.99 -2.13
CA ALA A 19 -1.74 16.69 -2.41
C ALA A 19 -1.95 18.05 -3.10
N SER A 20 -3.04 18.21 -3.86
CA SER A 20 -3.37 19.43 -4.60
C SER A 20 -4.16 20.46 -3.79
N ARG A 21 -4.58 20.16 -2.55
CA ARG A 21 -5.35 21.10 -1.71
C ARG A 21 -4.41 21.86 -0.75
N PRO A 22 -4.39 23.20 -0.78
CA PRO A 22 -3.53 24.00 0.11
C PRO A 22 -4.01 24.04 1.56
N ASP A 23 -5.25 23.64 1.85
CA ASP A 23 -5.85 23.69 3.19
C ASP A 23 -6.44 22.33 3.59
N PHE A 24 -5.78 21.65 4.53
CA PHE A 24 -6.22 20.37 5.12
C PHE A 24 -7.32 20.53 6.18
N SER A 25 -7.75 21.76 6.52
CA SER A 25 -8.49 22.03 7.76
C SER A 25 -9.99 22.31 7.62
N ASN A 26 -10.54 22.49 6.41
CA ASN A 26 -11.92 22.98 6.25
C ASN A 26 -12.93 22.02 5.57
N ASP A 27 -12.54 20.78 5.26
CA ASP A 27 -13.49 19.77 4.76
C ASP A 27 -13.61 18.62 5.78
N PRO A 28 -14.67 18.58 6.63
CA PRO A 28 -14.80 17.57 7.68
C PRO A 28 -15.03 16.17 7.13
N ASN A 29 -15.21 15.99 5.82
CA ASN A 29 -15.32 14.68 5.21
C ASN A 29 -14.93 14.72 3.72
N PRO A 30 -13.62 14.73 3.37
CA PRO A 30 -13.23 14.44 2.01
C PRO A 30 -13.74 13.02 1.71
N LYS A 31 -14.83 12.91 0.93
CA LYS A 31 -15.35 11.63 0.46
C LYS A 31 -14.33 11.01 -0.49
N THR A 32 -13.24 10.48 0.05
CA THR A 32 -12.30 9.63 -0.68
C THR A 32 -13.07 8.38 -1.04
N ARG A 33 -13.48 8.28 -2.30
CA ARG A 33 -14.26 7.13 -2.79
C ARG A 33 -13.35 5.92 -2.77
N GLN A 34 -13.48 5.10 -1.74
CA GLN A 34 -12.77 3.83 -1.65
C GLN A 34 -13.12 2.95 -2.85
N THR A 35 -12.10 2.27 -3.38
CA THR A 35 -12.24 1.37 -4.53
C THR A 35 -11.68 0.01 -4.18
N LYS A 36 -12.14 -1.03 -4.90
CA LYS A 36 -11.58 -2.38 -4.75
C LYS A 36 -10.06 -2.39 -4.98
N ALA A 37 -9.55 -1.55 -5.89
CA ALA A 37 -8.11 -1.44 -6.13
C ALA A 37 -7.38 -0.80 -4.93
N ALA A 38 -7.98 0.20 -4.28
CA ALA A 38 -7.43 0.81 -3.07
C ALA A 38 -7.36 -0.19 -1.90
N ASP A 39 -8.35 -1.07 -1.76
CA ASP A 39 -8.32 -2.16 -0.77
C ASP A 39 -7.15 -3.13 -1.05
N ILE A 40 -6.90 -3.47 -2.32
CA ILE A 40 -5.74 -4.31 -2.69
C ILE A 40 -4.42 -3.64 -2.35
N TRP A 41 -4.30 -2.33 -2.57
CA TRP A 41 -3.12 -1.57 -2.16
C TRP A 41 -2.90 -1.67 -0.65
N ALA A 42 -3.93 -1.36 0.14
CA ALA A 42 -3.86 -1.43 1.59
C ALA A 42 -3.47 -2.84 2.09
N LEU A 43 -4.00 -3.89 1.44
CA LEU A 43 -3.63 -5.27 1.70
C LEU A 43 -2.15 -5.55 1.37
N GLY A 44 -1.64 -5.02 0.26
CA GLY A 44 -0.22 -5.11 -0.12
C GLY A 44 0.70 -4.47 0.93
N ILE A 45 0.35 -3.28 1.42
CA ILE A 45 1.08 -2.61 2.51
C ILE A 45 1.06 -3.49 3.77
N LEU A 46 -0.10 -4.03 4.12
CA LEU A 46 -0.28 -4.86 5.31
C LEU A 46 0.56 -6.15 5.24
N PHE A 47 0.52 -6.85 4.10
CA PHE A 47 1.33 -8.05 3.89
C PHE A 47 2.82 -7.75 3.94
N PHE A 48 3.27 -6.65 3.32
CA PHE A 48 4.65 -6.22 3.41
C PHE A 48 5.05 -5.97 4.87
N LYS A 49 4.22 -5.27 5.64
CA LYS A 49 4.46 -5.01 7.07
C LYS A 49 4.52 -6.30 7.89
N PHE A 50 3.68 -7.29 7.62
CA PHE A 50 3.75 -8.57 8.35
C PHE A 50 5.01 -9.38 8.04
N LEU A 51 5.52 -9.32 6.81
CA LEU A 51 6.66 -10.12 6.38
C LEU A 51 8.00 -9.43 6.69
N ALA A 52 8.08 -8.11 6.50
CA ALA A 52 9.30 -7.34 6.65
C ALA A 52 9.36 -6.54 7.95
N LEU A 53 8.27 -6.46 8.72
CA LEU A 53 8.14 -5.65 9.95
C LEU A 53 8.45 -4.17 9.75
N LYS A 54 8.39 -3.71 8.50
CA LYS A 54 8.69 -2.34 8.08
C LYS A 54 7.71 -1.88 7.01
N HIS A 55 7.67 -0.58 6.75
CA HIS A 55 6.84 -0.02 5.70
C HIS A 55 7.57 -0.06 4.35
N PRO A 56 6.91 -0.39 3.22
CA PRO A 56 7.58 -0.49 1.92
C PRO A 56 8.23 0.83 1.44
N PHE A 57 7.71 1.98 1.89
CA PHE A 57 8.21 3.32 1.53
C PHE A 57 9.05 3.99 2.63
N ILE A 58 9.51 3.23 3.63
CA ILE A 58 10.39 3.72 4.71
C ILE A 58 11.69 2.94 4.64
N SER A 59 12.82 3.65 4.56
CA SER A 59 14.14 3.04 4.53
C SER A 59 14.53 2.46 5.90
N ASP A 60 15.36 1.43 5.92
CA ASP A 60 15.83 0.76 7.14
C ASP A 60 16.65 1.69 8.06
N GLN A 61 17.23 2.74 7.48
CA GLN A 61 18.02 3.74 8.21
C GLN A 61 17.17 4.85 8.83
N GLU A 62 15.87 4.90 8.52
CA GLU A 62 14.99 6.00 8.91
C GLU A 62 14.11 5.64 10.10
N GLN A 63 14.11 6.51 11.11
CA GLN A 63 13.18 6.39 12.22
C GLN A 63 11.77 6.81 11.75
N PRO A 64 10.74 5.97 11.90
CA PRO A 64 9.38 6.28 11.46
C PRO A 64 8.83 7.60 12.02
N LYS A 65 9.31 8.01 13.20
CA LYS A 65 8.93 9.27 13.87
C LYS A 65 9.39 10.54 13.14
N ASN A 66 10.37 10.43 12.25
CA ASN A 66 10.94 11.57 11.52
C ASN A 66 10.27 11.79 10.15
N ILE A 67 9.34 10.91 9.76
CA ILE A 67 8.69 10.96 8.46
C ILE A 67 7.40 11.75 8.59
N THR A 68 7.38 12.93 7.97
CA THR A 68 6.17 13.76 7.90
C THR A 68 5.17 13.18 6.90
N ASP A 69 3.88 13.48 7.09
CA ASP A 69 2.82 13.06 6.17
C ASP A 69 3.10 13.52 4.72
N LYS A 70 3.65 14.72 4.53
CA LYS A 70 4.02 15.25 3.21
C LYS A 70 5.12 14.42 2.54
N MET A 71 6.15 14.02 3.29
CA MET A 71 7.18 13.12 2.78
C MET A 71 6.58 11.77 2.42
N MET A 72 5.73 11.23 3.28
CA MET A 72 5.07 9.95 3.04
C MET A 72 4.21 9.97 1.77
N ILE A 73 3.40 11.02 1.57
CA ILE A 73 2.61 11.22 0.35
C ILE A 73 3.53 11.27 -0.87
N HIS A 74 4.62 12.05 -0.81
CA HIS A 74 5.56 12.14 -1.93
C HIS A 74 6.11 10.77 -2.32
N ARG A 75 6.54 9.95 -1.34
CA ARG A 75 7.08 8.60 -1.61
C ARG A 75 6.03 7.66 -2.16
N ILE A 76 4.80 7.70 -1.63
CA ILE A 76 3.70 6.89 -2.14
C ILE A 76 3.37 7.27 -3.60
N LEU A 77 3.52 8.53 -3.99
CA LEU A 77 3.23 8.97 -5.34
C LEU A 77 4.38 8.71 -6.33
N ASN A 78 5.63 8.90 -5.90
CA ASN A 78 6.77 9.00 -6.82
C ASN A 78 7.79 7.86 -6.69
N ASP A 79 7.90 7.21 -5.54
CA ASP A 79 8.95 6.23 -5.28
C ASP A 79 8.43 4.80 -5.48
N GLU A 80 9.32 3.88 -5.86
CA GLU A 80 9.00 2.45 -5.90
C GLU A 80 9.03 1.84 -4.48
N PRO A 81 8.17 0.84 -4.19
CA PRO A 81 8.21 0.16 -2.89
C PRO A 81 9.50 -0.65 -2.75
N SER A 82 10.02 -0.72 -1.53
CA SER A 82 11.15 -1.58 -1.19
C SER A 82 10.83 -3.04 -1.50
N ASP A 83 11.84 -3.78 -1.94
CA ASP A 83 11.71 -5.21 -2.16
C ASP A 83 11.68 -6.00 -0.85
N LEU A 84 10.90 -7.08 -0.86
CA LEU A 84 10.96 -8.06 0.22
C LEU A 84 12.32 -8.79 0.20
N PRO A 85 12.89 -9.11 1.37
CA PRO A 85 14.15 -9.84 1.45
C PRO A 85 14.12 -11.17 0.69
N ALA A 86 15.27 -11.55 0.11
CA ALA A 86 15.41 -12.73 -0.75
C ALA A 86 15.02 -14.06 -0.10
N ARG A 87 14.93 -14.11 1.24
CA ARG A 87 14.47 -15.27 2.03
C ARG A 87 13.01 -15.66 1.75
N PHE A 88 12.18 -14.73 1.27
CA PHE A 88 10.78 -15.02 0.94
C PHE A 88 10.64 -15.58 -0.47
N PRO A 89 9.68 -16.48 -0.75
CA PRO A 89 9.46 -17.03 -2.09
C PRO A 89 9.25 -15.94 -3.16
N GLU A 90 9.77 -16.16 -4.36
CA GLU A 90 9.63 -15.20 -5.47
C GLU A 90 8.17 -14.91 -5.81
N SER A 91 7.31 -15.94 -5.79
CA SER A 91 5.87 -15.80 -6.00
C SER A 91 5.23 -14.79 -5.05
N MET A 92 5.60 -14.82 -3.77
CA MET A 92 5.14 -13.89 -2.75
C MET A 92 5.66 -12.46 -2.97
N ARG A 93 6.95 -12.32 -3.33
CA ARG A 93 7.53 -11.01 -3.65
C ARG A 93 6.83 -10.38 -4.86
N ASN A 94 6.64 -11.16 -5.92
CA ASN A 94 5.98 -10.72 -7.14
C ASN A 94 4.50 -10.39 -6.90
N LEU A 95 3.81 -11.15 -6.05
CA LEU A 95 2.44 -10.84 -5.65
C LEU A 95 2.32 -9.47 -5.00
N ILE A 96 3.17 -9.18 -4.00
CA ILE A 96 3.14 -7.91 -3.28
C ILE A 96 3.54 -6.75 -4.19
N LYS A 97 4.52 -6.92 -5.08
CA LYS A 97 4.84 -5.92 -6.12
C LYS A 97 3.62 -5.57 -6.97
N ARG A 98 2.86 -6.59 -7.42
CA ARG A 98 1.64 -6.38 -8.22
C ARG A 98 0.49 -5.75 -7.43
N MET A 99 0.44 -5.94 -6.10
CA MET A 99 -0.51 -5.24 -5.22
C MET A 99 -0.14 -3.77 -5.03
N LEU A 100 1.15 -3.43 -5.08
CA LEU A 100 1.69 -2.09 -4.85
C LEU A 100 1.97 -1.32 -6.15
N LEU A 101 1.34 -1.70 -7.26
CA LEU A 101 1.36 -0.90 -8.49
C LEU A 101 0.59 0.41 -8.30
N LYS A 102 1.19 1.51 -8.75
CA LYS A 102 0.64 2.86 -8.57
C LYS A 102 -0.65 3.05 -9.37
N ASP A 103 -0.65 2.61 -10.62
CA ASP A 103 -1.85 2.64 -11.47
C ASP A 103 -2.86 1.58 -10.99
N PRO A 104 -4.05 1.98 -10.49
CA PRO A 104 -5.07 1.06 -10.02
C PRO A 104 -5.63 0.15 -11.13
N THR A 105 -5.47 0.50 -12.41
CA THR A 105 -5.93 -0.32 -13.54
C THR A 105 -4.98 -1.48 -13.85
N GLN A 106 -3.70 -1.32 -13.56
CA GLN A 106 -2.66 -2.35 -13.72
C GLN A 106 -2.49 -3.21 -12.46
N ARG A 107 -2.96 -2.71 -11.31
CA ARG A 107 -2.91 -3.38 -10.01
C ARG A 107 -3.66 -4.72 -10.04
N ILE A 108 -3.07 -5.75 -9.45
CA ILE A 108 -3.69 -7.07 -9.39
C ILE A 108 -5.06 -7.01 -8.71
N THR A 109 -6.05 -7.75 -9.21
CA THR A 109 -7.39 -7.79 -8.60
C THR A 109 -7.52 -8.95 -7.62
N ALA A 110 -8.48 -8.85 -6.69
CA ALA A 110 -8.82 -9.96 -5.78
C ALA A 110 -9.08 -11.28 -6.54
N GLN A 111 -9.79 -11.21 -7.67
CA GLN A 111 -10.07 -12.37 -8.50
C GLN A 111 -8.79 -12.98 -9.09
N GLN A 112 -7.85 -12.16 -9.56
CA GLN A 112 -6.56 -12.65 -10.03
C GLN A 112 -5.72 -13.27 -8.91
N ILE A 113 -5.77 -12.72 -7.69
CA ILE A 113 -5.09 -13.27 -6.52
C ILE A 113 -5.63 -14.67 -6.18
N LEU A 114 -6.95 -14.83 -6.19
CA LEU A 114 -7.60 -16.12 -5.90
C LEU A 114 -7.24 -17.22 -6.91
N ASN A 115 -6.87 -16.83 -8.14
CA ASN A 115 -6.43 -17.74 -9.19
C ASN A 115 -4.95 -18.13 -9.10
N ILE A 116 -4.18 -17.55 -8.18
CA ILE A 116 -2.78 -17.95 -7.96
C ILE A 116 -2.77 -19.39 -7.42
N PRO A 117 -1.98 -20.32 -8.02
CA PRO A 117 -2.01 -21.73 -7.64
C PRO A 117 -1.83 -21.98 -6.13
N GLU A 118 -0.91 -21.25 -5.51
CA GLU A 118 -0.63 -21.34 -4.07
C GLU A 118 -1.84 -20.95 -3.20
N VAL A 119 -2.57 -19.92 -3.61
CA VAL A 119 -3.78 -19.43 -2.91
C VAL A 119 -4.94 -20.37 -3.16
N ALA A 120 -5.18 -20.74 -4.42
CA ALA A 120 -6.25 -21.66 -4.81
C ALA A 120 -6.12 -23.03 -4.13
N ALA A 121 -4.89 -23.55 -3.98
CA ALA A 121 -4.63 -24.81 -3.29
C ALA A 121 -5.03 -24.77 -1.81
N ARG A 122 -4.95 -23.60 -1.15
CA ARG A 122 -5.32 -23.43 0.26
C ARG A 122 -6.82 -23.26 0.48
N LEU A 123 -7.55 -22.78 -0.54
CA LEU A 123 -9.02 -22.65 -0.48
C LEU A 123 -9.75 -23.96 -0.71
N LYS A 124 -9.18 -24.88 -1.50
CA LYS A 124 -9.76 -26.22 -1.78
C LYS A 124 -9.63 -27.21 -0.62
N LYS A 125 -8.84 -26.90 0.40
CA LYS A 125 -8.59 -27.76 1.57
C LYS A 125 -9.71 -27.67 2.64
N LYS A 126 -10.96 -27.46 2.22
CA LYS A 126 -12.09 -27.27 3.14
C LYS A 126 -12.85 -28.57 3.35
#